data_AF-A0A2P6P945-F1
#
_entry.id   AF-A0A2P6P945-F1
#
_cell.length_a   1.000
_cell.length_b   1.000
_cell.length_c   1.000
_cell.angle_alpha   90.00
_cell.angle_beta   90.00
_cell.angle_gamma   90.00
#
_symmetry.space_group_name_H-M   'P 1'
#
loop_
_entity.id
_entity.type
_entity.pdbx_description
1 polymer ?
#
loop_
_entity_poly.entity_id
_entity_poly.type
_entity_poly.pdbx_seq_one_letter_code
_entity_poly.pdbx_strand_id
1 'polypeptide(L)'
;MSSILLGVICSNKNKARPRIMEHMHKSLATATSQAQGACADPMVDRLSSVPCEVAHQILSLVRFRYLTRVGSMSKRCREFYLSTPSLNFSSFYGNRQQQLHMLNCIDRYMIRRTDDKIKSFRIHWRFSAGISEESFRMMTWILIAVRCNVEVLDVELRLNTKDGATPELPPCIYCCESLRSMLINTKHPPLLVPIISST
;
A
#
# COMPACT_ATOMS: atom_id res chain seq x y z
N MET A 1 1.61 38.92 23.80
CA MET A 1 2.55 38.08 24.59
C MET A 1 2.94 36.88 23.74
N SER A 2 4.24 36.82 23.46
CA SER A 2 5.09 35.94 22.64
C SER A 2 4.53 34.81 21.76
N SER A 3 4.95 34.91 20.49
CA SER A 3 5.07 33.93 19.42
C SER A 3 6.20 32.91 19.68
N ILE A 4 6.08 31.67 19.17
CA ILE A 4 7.24 30.82 18.85
C ILE A 4 7.02 30.16 17.47
N LEU A 5 7.92 30.52 16.55
CA LEU A 5 8.18 29.91 15.24
C LEU A 5 9.65 29.45 15.24
N LEU A 6 9.99 28.51 14.35
CA LEU A 6 11.34 28.02 13.98
C LEU A 6 11.92 27.00 14.96
N GLY A 7 12.56 25.90 14.56
CA GLY A 7 13.05 25.43 13.27
C GLY A 7 14.12 24.38 13.59
N VAL A 8 14.15 23.24 12.90
CA VAL A 8 15.25 22.28 13.05
C VAL A 8 16.06 22.25 11.77
N ILE A 9 17.32 22.61 11.97
CA ILE A 9 18.36 22.89 11.01
C ILE A 9 18.93 21.59 10.42
N CYS A 10 19.10 21.61 9.09
CA CYS A 10 19.96 20.71 8.34
C CYS A 10 21.42 20.88 8.77
N SER A 11 22.12 19.80 9.14
CA SER A 11 23.59 19.83 9.27
C SER A 11 24.23 18.71 8.44
N ASN A 12 24.87 19.14 7.35
CA ASN A 12 25.79 18.41 6.51
C ASN A 12 27.17 18.38 7.20
N LYS A 13 27.97 17.30 7.04
CA LYS A 13 29.44 17.35 7.12
C LYS A 13 30.08 16.10 6.49
N ASN A 14 30.60 16.29 5.29
CA ASN A 14 31.65 15.49 4.66
C ASN A 14 32.88 15.32 5.58
N LYS A 15 33.48 14.13 5.59
CA LYS A 15 34.90 13.99 5.94
C LYS A 15 35.58 12.89 5.11
N ALA A 16 36.74 13.26 4.58
CA ALA A 16 37.51 12.59 3.54
C ALA A 16 38.27 11.33 3.98
N ARG A 17 38.67 10.56 2.97
CA ARG A 17 39.42 9.30 2.91
C ARG A 17 40.93 9.48 3.21
N PRO A 18 41.63 8.45 3.72
CA PRO A 18 43.05 8.24 3.44
C PRO A 18 43.33 6.94 2.63
N ARG A 19 44.52 6.87 2.06
CA ARG A 19 44.99 6.00 0.96
C ARG A 19 46.08 5.00 1.42
N ILE A 20 46.25 3.92 0.62
CA ILE A 20 47.44 3.03 0.42
C ILE A 20 47.56 1.88 1.46
N MET A 21 47.80 0.59 1.12
CA MET A 21 48.78 0.00 0.20
C MET A 21 48.36 -1.42 -0.30
N GLU A 22 48.89 -1.79 -1.46
CA GLU A 22 48.64 -3.02 -2.23
C GLU A 22 49.28 -4.27 -1.61
N HIS A 23 48.66 -5.44 -1.83
CA HIS A 23 49.40 -6.70 -1.92
C HIS A 23 48.82 -7.59 -3.03
N MET A 24 49.66 -7.82 -4.03
CA MET A 24 49.49 -8.73 -5.17
C MET A 24 49.49 -10.19 -4.72
N HIS A 25 48.51 -10.97 -5.16
CA HIS A 25 48.73 -12.41 -5.37
C HIS A 25 48.10 -12.82 -6.71
N LYS A 26 48.98 -13.11 -7.67
CA LYS A 26 48.67 -13.73 -8.96
C LYS A 26 48.15 -15.15 -8.73
N SER A 27 47.03 -15.51 -9.35
CA SER A 27 46.91 -16.82 -9.96
C SER A 27 45.95 -16.74 -11.15
N LEU A 28 46.46 -17.20 -12.28
CA LEU A 28 45.82 -17.24 -13.60
C LEU A 28 45.27 -18.66 -13.80
N ALA A 29 43.99 -18.77 -14.14
CA ALA A 29 43.45 -19.96 -14.79
C ALA A 29 42.36 -19.54 -15.77
N THR A 30 42.76 -19.40 -17.03
CA THR A 30 41.90 -19.17 -18.18
C THR A 30 41.22 -20.50 -18.54
N ALA A 31 39.90 -20.56 -18.39
CA ALA A 31 39.08 -21.58 -19.04
C ALA A 31 38.16 -20.89 -20.04
N THR A 32 38.62 -20.82 -21.29
CA THR A 32 37.83 -20.39 -22.43
C THR A 32 36.85 -21.52 -22.76
N SER A 33 35.59 -21.38 -22.37
CA SER A 33 34.50 -22.13 -22.99
C SER A 33 33.69 -21.16 -23.84
N GLN A 34 33.81 -21.31 -25.17
CA GLN A 34 32.86 -20.72 -26.09
C GLN A 34 31.55 -21.49 -25.96
N ALA A 35 30.64 -20.99 -25.14
CA ALA A 35 29.23 -21.35 -25.25
C ALA A 35 28.60 -20.44 -26.29
N GLN A 36 28.33 -21.04 -27.45
CA GLN A 36 27.53 -20.51 -28.55
C GLN A 36 26.33 -19.73 -28.01
N GLY A 37 26.22 -18.46 -28.39
CA GLY A 37 25.15 -17.59 -27.98
C GLY A 37 23.79 -18.13 -28.43
N ALA A 38 23.02 -18.63 -27.47
CA ALA A 38 21.60 -18.32 -27.47
C ALA A 38 21.53 -16.85 -27.02
N CYS A 39 21.27 -15.95 -27.96
CA CYS A 39 20.84 -14.60 -27.62
C CYS A 39 19.50 -14.79 -26.89
N ALA A 40 19.56 -14.97 -25.57
CA ALA A 40 18.38 -14.94 -24.74
C ALA A 40 17.89 -13.51 -24.88
N ASP A 41 16.92 -13.32 -25.78
CA ASP A 41 16.13 -12.10 -25.86
C ASP A 41 15.71 -11.81 -24.42
N PRO A 42 16.25 -10.74 -23.79
CA PRO A 42 16.11 -10.55 -22.36
C PRO A 42 14.63 -10.42 -22.09
N MET A 43 14.00 -11.49 -21.59
CA MET A 43 12.55 -11.69 -21.55
C MET A 43 11.86 -10.38 -21.15
N VAL A 44 11.46 -9.61 -22.17
CA VAL A 44 11.10 -8.21 -21.94
C VAL A 44 9.76 -8.26 -21.25
N ASP A 45 9.72 -7.71 -20.04
CA ASP A 45 8.50 -7.59 -19.26
C ASP A 45 7.48 -6.79 -20.07
N ARG A 46 6.48 -7.48 -20.64
CA ARG A 46 5.48 -6.88 -21.52
C ARG A 46 4.64 -5.82 -20.81
N LEU A 47 4.54 -5.88 -19.48
CA LEU A 47 3.86 -4.84 -18.72
C LEU A 47 4.69 -3.57 -18.66
N SER A 48 6.02 -3.68 -18.64
CA SER A 48 6.91 -2.52 -18.62
C SER A 48 6.89 -1.69 -19.91
N SER A 49 6.50 -2.29 -21.04
CA SER A 49 6.47 -1.61 -22.35
C SER A 49 5.13 -0.96 -22.71
N VAL A 50 4.07 -1.19 -21.93
CA VAL A 50 2.77 -0.55 -22.20
C VAL A 50 2.72 0.90 -21.69
N PRO A 51 1.87 1.76 -22.29
CA PRO A 51 1.60 3.10 -21.77
C PRO A 51 1.07 3.08 -20.32
N CYS A 52 1.30 4.17 -19.58
CA CYS A 52 0.91 4.29 -18.18
C CYS A 52 -0.58 4.03 -17.95
N GLU A 53 -1.42 4.59 -18.81
CA GLU A 53 -2.87 4.54 -18.70
C GLU A 53 -3.37 3.08 -18.80
N VAL A 54 -2.79 2.31 -19.73
CA VAL A 54 -3.11 0.89 -19.92
C VAL A 54 -2.62 0.07 -18.73
N ALA A 55 -1.39 0.31 -18.25
CA ALA A 55 -0.88 -0.36 -17.07
C ALA A 55 -1.77 -0.10 -15.84
N HIS A 56 -2.16 1.16 -15.61
CA HIS A 56 -3.05 1.54 -14.51
C HIS A 56 -4.42 0.89 -14.62
N GLN A 57 -4.99 0.79 -15.82
CA GLN A 57 -6.24 0.06 -16.06
C GLN A 57 -6.09 -1.43 -15.71
N ILE A 58 -5.03 -2.09 -16.17
CA ILE A 58 -4.75 -3.50 -15.84
C ILE A 58 -4.61 -3.67 -14.33
N LEU A 59 -3.80 -2.85 -13.68
CA LEU A 59 -3.55 -2.93 -12.24
C LEU A 59 -4.82 -2.68 -11.40
N SER A 60 -5.76 -1.85 -11.89
CA SER A 60 -7.04 -1.64 -11.21
C SER A 60 -7.89 -2.90 -11.10
N LEU A 61 -7.66 -3.89 -11.98
CA LEU A 61 -8.36 -5.19 -11.98
C LEU A 61 -7.68 -6.23 -11.06
N VAL A 62 -6.45 -5.96 -10.62
CA VAL A 62 -5.66 -6.90 -9.83
C VAL A 62 -5.93 -6.68 -8.35
N ARG A 63 -6.26 -7.75 -7.62
CA ARG A 63 -6.42 -7.66 -6.15
C ARG A 63 -5.11 -7.21 -5.51
N PHE A 64 -5.20 -6.36 -4.49
CA PHE A 64 -4.01 -5.79 -3.85
C PHE A 64 -2.97 -6.81 -3.38
N ARG A 65 -3.39 -8.00 -2.92
CA ARG A 65 -2.46 -9.07 -2.52
C ARG A 65 -1.50 -9.51 -3.63
N TYR A 66 -1.91 -9.36 -4.89
CA TYR A 66 -1.11 -9.71 -6.06
C TYR A 66 -0.39 -8.49 -6.65
N LEU A 67 -0.92 -7.28 -6.42
CA LEU A 67 -0.27 -6.02 -6.84
C LEU A 67 1.14 -5.87 -6.25
N THR A 68 1.34 -6.28 -5.00
CA THR A 68 2.67 -6.26 -4.36
C THR A 68 3.72 -7.06 -5.13
N ARG A 69 3.31 -8.16 -5.78
CA ARG A 69 4.20 -8.99 -6.62
C ARG A 69 4.54 -8.28 -7.92
N VAL A 70 3.57 -7.62 -8.56
CA VAL A 70 3.81 -6.85 -9.78
C VAL A 70 4.86 -5.76 -9.52
N GLY A 71 4.73 -5.03 -8.41
CA GLY A 71 5.70 -4.01 -8.02
C GLY A 71 7.14 -4.52 -7.77
N SER A 72 7.34 -5.84 -7.66
CA SER A 72 8.66 -6.45 -7.49
C SER A 72 9.32 -6.96 -8.77
N MET A 73 8.58 -6.97 -9.90
CA MET A 73 9.06 -7.55 -11.16
C MET A 73 10.13 -6.72 -11.86
N SER A 74 9.94 -5.39 -11.91
CA SER A 74 10.86 -4.47 -12.57
C SER A 74 10.74 -3.07 -11.96
N LYS A 75 11.72 -2.20 -12.23
CA LYS A 75 11.65 -0.78 -11.79
C LYS A 75 10.40 -0.09 -12.34
N ARG A 76 10.08 -0.35 -13.62
CA ARG A 76 8.90 0.20 -14.29
C ARG A 76 7.59 -0.32 -13.70
N CYS A 77 7.50 -1.62 -13.42
CA CYS A 77 6.33 -2.18 -12.75
C CYS A 77 6.15 -1.64 -11.33
N ARG A 78 7.25 -1.35 -10.61
CA ARG A 78 7.20 -0.65 -9.33
C ARG A 78 6.60 0.76 -9.46
N GLU A 79 6.97 1.51 -10.50
CA GLU A 79 6.39 2.83 -10.76
C GLU A 79 4.89 2.74 -11.03
N PHE A 80 4.44 1.81 -11.89
CA PHE A 80 3.01 1.61 -12.13
C PHE A 80 2.24 1.21 -10.88
N TYR A 81 2.83 0.30 -10.09
CA TYR A 81 2.29 -0.14 -8.82
C TYR A 81 2.10 1.03 -7.84
N LEU A 82 3.09 1.91 -7.71
CA LEU A 82 3.05 3.05 -6.79
C LEU A 82 2.24 4.26 -7.30
N SER A 83 2.04 4.39 -8.60
CA SER A 83 1.28 5.51 -9.21
C SER A 83 -0.18 5.16 -9.54
N THR A 84 -0.59 3.91 -9.36
CA THR A 84 -1.95 3.44 -9.71
C THR A 84 -3.05 4.35 -9.13
N PRO A 85 -3.98 4.87 -9.94
CA PRO A 85 -4.99 5.84 -9.48
C PRO A 85 -6.18 5.18 -8.78
N SER A 86 -6.33 3.86 -8.86
CA SER A 86 -7.48 3.13 -8.30
C SER A 86 -7.00 2.08 -7.29
N LEU A 87 -7.33 2.29 -6.02
CA LEU A 87 -6.94 1.42 -4.91
C LEU A 87 -8.17 0.70 -4.38
N ASN A 88 -8.05 -0.63 -4.26
CA ASN A 88 -9.09 -1.48 -3.68
C ASN A 88 -8.46 -2.46 -2.69
N PHE A 89 -8.71 -2.20 -1.41
CA PHE A 89 -8.25 -3.03 -0.31
C PHE A 89 -9.41 -3.83 0.26
N SER A 90 -9.17 -5.12 0.48
CA SER A 90 -10.12 -6.00 1.14
C SER A 90 -9.45 -6.84 2.22
N SER A 91 -10.20 -7.10 3.29
CA SER A 91 -9.74 -8.00 4.35
C SER A 91 -9.50 -9.40 3.77
N PHE A 92 -8.51 -10.10 4.33
CA PHE A 92 -8.20 -11.45 3.92
C PHE A 92 -9.09 -12.46 4.67
N TYR A 93 -9.70 -13.41 3.94
CA TYR A 93 -10.47 -14.52 4.54
C TYR A 93 -9.53 -15.63 5.02
N GLY A 94 -8.74 -15.33 6.04
CA GLY A 94 -7.78 -16.26 6.62
C GLY A 94 -7.56 -16.00 8.10
N ASN A 95 -6.46 -16.51 8.65
CA ASN A 95 -6.16 -16.33 10.07
C ASN A 95 -5.70 -14.89 10.40
N ARG A 96 -5.68 -14.56 11.69
CA ARG A 96 -5.23 -13.25 12.21
C ARG A 96 -3.85 -12.85 11.69
N GLN A 97 -2.91 -13.79 11.58
CA GLN A 97 -1.55 -13.52 11.10
C GLN A 97 -1.55 -13.09 9.63
N GLN A 98 -2.33 -13.74 8.78
CA GLN A 98 -2.47 -13.36 7.37
C GLN A 98 -3.13 -11.98 7.22
N GLN A 99 -4.12 -11.66 8.05
CA GLN A 99 -4.75 -10.34 8.10
C GLN A 99 -3.75 -9.26 8.53
N LEU A 100 -2.97 -9.49 9.58
CA LEU A 100 -1.89 -8.59 10.02
C LEU A 100 -0.83 -8.40 8.93
N HIS A 101 -0.44 -9.48 8.25
CA HIS A 101 0.50 -9.40 7.13
C HIS A 101 -0.05 -8.53 5.99
N MET A 102 -1.35 -8.66 5.68
CA MET A 102 -2.01 -7.84 4.68
C MET A 102 -2.02 -6.35 5.08
N LEU A 103 -2.39 -6.03 6.33
CA LEU A 103 -2.32 -4.66 6.85
C LEU A 103 -0.89 -4.09 6.71
N ASN A 104 0.14 -4.87 7.06
CA ASN A 104 1.55 -4.45 6.92
C ASN A 104 1.97 -4.24 5.46
N CYS A 105 1.39 -4.96 4.52
CA CYS A 105 1.61 -4.72 3.09
C CYS A 105 0.94 -3.42 2.62
N ILE A 106 -0.27 -3.13 3.09
CA ILE A 106 -0.99 -1.90 2.77
C ILE A 106 -0.28 -0.69 3.37
N ASP A 107 0.11 -0.71 4.65
CA ASP A 107 0.87 0.39 5.27
C ASP A 107 2.13 0.72 4.49
N ARG A 108 2.96 -0.30 4.23
CA ARG A 108 4.21 -0.11 3.48
C ARG A 108 3.94 0.38 2.06
N TYR A 109 2.82 0.02 1.46
CA TYR A 109 2.44 0.55 0.17
C TYR A 109 2.06 2.03 0.25
N MET A 110 1.14 2.39 1.15
CA MET A 110 0.65 3.75 1.33
C MET A 110 1.78 4.73 1.68
N ILE A 111 2.75 4.31 2.50
CA ILE A 111 3.93 5.12 2.85
C ILE A 111 4.88 5.32 1.66
N ARG A 112 4.98 4.35 0.76
CA ARG A 112 5.92 4.40 -0.38
C ARG A 112 5.36 5.06 -1.62
N ARG A 113 4.04 5.30 -1.68
CA ARG A 113 3.46 6.04 -2.78
C ARG A 113 3.98 7.48 -2.77
N THR A 114 4.17 8.01 -3.96
CA THR A 114 4.27 9.46 -4.17
C THR A 114 2.90 10.10 -3.95
N ASP A 115 2.84 11.43 -3.79
CA ASP A 115 1.57 12.18 -3.66
C ASP A 115 0.79 12.26 -4.99
N ASP A 116 0.93 11.23 -5.84
CA ASP A 116 0.18 11.07 -7.07
C ASP A 116 -1.30 10.97 -6.78
N LYS A 117 -2.10 11.58 -7.65
CA LYS A 117 -3.56 11.61 -7.54
C LYS A 117 -4.14 10.21 -7.39
N ILE A 118 -4.95 10.01 -6.35
CA ILE A 118 -5.79 8.82 -6.21
C ILE A 118 -7.15 9.20 -6.77
N LYS A 119 -7.60 8.53 -7.83
CA LYS A 119 -8.95 8.74 -8.37
C LYS A 119 -10.00 8.03 -7.53
N SER A 120 -9.76 6.77 -7.20
CA SER A 120 -10.70 5.93 -6.43
C SER A 120 -9.96 5.22 -5.30
N PHE A 121 -10.54 5.26 -4.11
CA PHE A 121 -10.03 4.59 -2.92
C PHE A 121 -11.15 3.78 -2.27
N ARG A 122 -11.01 2.45 -2.25
CA ARG A 122 -12.02 1.53 -1.73
C ARG A 122 -11.46 0.64 -0.65
N ILE A 123 -12.16 0.53 0.48
CA ILE A 123 -11.84 -0.37 1.59
C ILE A 123 -13.09 -1.22 1.87
N HIS A 124 -12.96 -2.54 1.73
CA HIS A 124 -13.98 -3.51 2.12
C HIS A 124 -13.40 -4.43 3.19
N TRP A 125 -13.64 -4.14 4.46
CA TRP A 125 -12.88 -4.74 5.54
C TRP A 125 -13.75 -5.42 6.59
N ARG A 126 -13.42 -6.67 6.90
CA ARG A 126 -13.96 -7.42 8.04
C ARG A 126 -12.95 -7.45 9.19
N PHE A 127 -13.35 -6.95 10.34
CA PHE A 127 -12.51 -6.93 11.54
C PHE A 127 -12.37 -8.33 12.14
N SER A 128 -11.16 -8.67 12.60
CA SER A 128 -10.84 -10.01 13.13
C SER A 128 -11.15 -10.18 14.63
N ALA A 129 -10.72 -9.24 15.47
CA ALA A 129 -10.99 -9.23 16.92
C ALA A 129 -10.64 -7.88 17.60
N GLY A 130 -9.77 -7.06 16.98
CA GLY A 130 -9.41 -5.73 17.49
C GLY A 130 -9.86 -4.62 16.55
N ILE A 131 -10.85 -3.82 16.97
CA ILE A 131 -11.31 -2.66 16.19
C ILE A 131 -10.23 -1.58 16.18
N SER A 132 -9.60 -1.30 17.33
CA SER A 132 -8.71 -0.13 17.50
C SER A 132 -7.50 -0.13 16.57
N GLU A 133 -6.74 -1.22 16.50
CA GLU A 133 -5.53 -1.29 15.67
C GLU A 133 -5.86 -1.22 14.17
N GLU A 134 -6.80 -2.05 13.71
CA GLU A 134 -7.15 -2.11 12.29
C GLU A 134 -7.80 -0.81 11.82
N SER A 135 -8.69 -0.21 12.64
CA SER A 135 -9.35 1.05 12.31
C SER A 135 -8.35 2.22 12.25
N PHE A 136 -7.42 2.33 13.19
CA PHE A 136 -6.41 3.39 13.19
C PHE A 136 -5.57 3.40 11.90
N ARG A 137 -5.20 2.21 11.42
CA ARG A 137 -4.46 2.06 10.16
C ARG A 137 -5.30 2.47 8.95
N MET A 138 -6.57 2.06 8.91
CA MET A 138 -7.49 2.50 7.86
C MET A 138 -7.68 4.02 7.85
N MET A 139 -7.83 4.65 9.01
CA MET A 139 -7.93 6.11 9.11
C MET A 139 -6.67 6.78 8.55
N THR A 140 -5.49 6.24 8.87
CA THR A 140 -4.23 6.71 8.29
C THR A 140 -4.23 6.59 6.76
N TRP A 141 -4.73 5.50 6.19
CA TRP A 141 -4.78 5.33 4.74
C TRP A 141 -5.79 6.29 4.08
N ILE A 142 -6.93 6.53 4.73
CA ILE A 142 -7.93 7.49 4.25
C ILE A 142 -7.36 8.91 4.27
N LEU A 143 -6.62 9.28 5.32
CA LEU A 143 -5.91 10.57 5.38
C LEU A 143 -4.94 10.74 4.20
N ILE A 144 -4.18 9.69 3.88
CA ILE A 144 -3.28 9.70 2.73
C ILE A 144 -4.08 9.84 1.42
N ALA A 145 -5.22 9.15 1.29
CA ALA A 145 -6.07 9.27 0.11
C ALA A 145 -6.61 10.70 -0.08
N VAL A 146 -7.09 11.33 1.00
CA VAL A 146 -7.53 12.74 0.99
C VAL A 146 -6.40 13.66 0.55
N ARG A 147 -5.19 13.48 1.09
CA ARG A 147 -4.01 14.26 0.69
C ARG A 147 -3.66 14.09 -0.79
N CYS A 148 -3.90 12.90 -1.35
CA CYS A 148 -3.72 12.60 -2.76
C CYS A 148 -4.93 13.00 -3.63
N ASN A 149 -5.77 13.95 -3.18
CA ASN A 149 -6.91 14.48 -3.91
C ASN A 149 -7.89 13.40 -4.39
N VAL A 150 -8.28 12.50 -3.48
CA VAL A 150 -9.27 11.45 -3.76
C VAL A 150 -10.58 12.01 -4.31
N GLU A 151 -11.08 11.41 -5.39
CA GLU A 151 -12.36 11.80 -5.98
C GLU A 151 -13.50 10.85 -5.56
N VAL A 152 -13.22 9.56 -5.41
CA VAL A 152 -14.19 8.54 -5.01
C VAL A 152 -13.69 7.81 -3.79
N LEU A 153 -14.44 7.90 -2.70
CA LEU A 153 -14.19 7.17 -1.45
C LEU A 153 -15.32 6.16 -1.19
N ASP A 154 -14.95 4.89 -1.02
CA ASP A 154 -15.89 3.79 -0.73
C ASP A 154 -15.36 2.99 0.48
N VAL A 155 -16.10 3.00 1.58
CA VAL A 155 -15.70 2.39 2.84
C VAL A 155 -16.81 1.48 3.34
N GLU A 156 -16.62 0.16 3.19
CA GLU A 156 -17.47 -0.88 3.78
C GLU A 156 -16.74 -1.58 4.93
N LEU A 157 -17.23 -1.39 6.15
CA LEU A 157 -16.68 -1.95 7.38
C LEU A 157 -17.64 -2.99 7.97
N ARG A 158 -17.16 -4.21 8.14
CA ARG A 158 -17.89 -5.32 8.78
C ARG A 158 -17.31 -5.58 10.16
N LEU A 159 -18.01 -5.09 11.16
CA LEU A 159 -17.60 -5.18 12.57
C LEU A 159 -17.92 -6.58 13.10
N ASN A 160 -17.07 -7.13 13.96
CA ASN A 160 -17.29 -8.45 14.56
C ASN A 160 -17.74 -8.36 16.04
N THR A 161 -17.93 -7.15 16.56
CA THR A 161 -18.24 -6.90 17.98
C THR A 161 -19.72 -6.67 18.20
N LYS A 162 -20.18 -7.08 19.39
CA LYS A 162 -21.52 -6.77 19.92
C LYS A 162 -21.61 -5.33 20.43
N ASP A 163 -20.47 -4.68 20.67
CA ASP A 163 -20.37 -3.41 21.40
C ASP A 163 -20.81 -2.17 20.60
N GLY A 164 -21.29 -2.35 19.36
CA GLY A 164 -21.88 -1.27 18.55
C GLY A 164 -20.94 -0.15 18.11
N ALA A 165 -19.70 -0.10 18.63
CA ALA A 165 -18.76 0.97 18.33
C ALA A 165 -18.33 0.96 16.86
N THR A 166 -18.79 1.96 16.12
CA THR A 166 -18.39 2.23 14.74
C THR A 166 -17.14 3.11 14.72
N PRO A 167 -16.12 2.79 13.91
CA PRO A 167 -14.97 3.67 13.74
C PRO A 167 -15.39 5.04 13.20
N GLU A 168 -14.98 6.11 13.88
CA GLU A 168 -15.24 7.48 13.41
C GLU A 168 -14.26 7.88 12.31
N LEU A 169 -14.81 8.30 11.17
CA LEU A 169 -14.00 8.72 10.04
C LEU A 169 -13.32 10.09 10.29
N PRO A 170 -12.10 10.30 9.76
CA PRO A 170 -11.40 11.57 9.88
C PRO A 170 -12.23 12.77 9.41
N PRO A 171 -12.31 13.86 10.19
CA PRO A 171 -13.11 15.04 9.82
C PRO A 171 -12.68 15.69 8.50
N CYS A 172 -11.40 15.59 8.13
CA CYS A 172 -10.87 16.21 6.92
C CYS A 172 -11.48 15.68 5.62
N ILE A 173 -12.12 14.50 5.65
CA ILE A 173 -12.80 13.94 4.48
C ILE A 173 -13.97 14.84 4.06
N TYR A 174 -14.68 15.42 5.04
CA TYR A 174 -15.82 16.30 4.79
C TYR A 174 -15.41 17.67 4.22
N CYS A 175 -14.12 18.02 4.31
CA CYS A 175 -13.55 19.24 3.74
C CYS A 175 -12.75 18.99 2.46
N CYS A 176 -12.74 17.76 1.93
CA CYS A 176 -11.94 17.38 0.77
C CYS A 176 -12.57 17.91 -0.53
N GLU A 177 -12.02 19.00 -1.08
CA GLU A 177 -12.55 19.66 -2.29
C GLU A 177 -12.53 18.78 -3.55
N SER A 178 -11.60 17.82 -3.62
CA SER A 178 -11.52 16.90 -4.76
C SER A 178 -12.60 15.82 -4.73
N LEU A 179 -13.25 15.60 -3.59
CA LEU A 179 -14.16 14.48 -3.41
C LEU A 179 -15.47 14.72 -4.17
N ARG A 180 -15.84 13.76 -5.02
CA ARG A 180 -17.03 13.79 -5.88
C ARG A 180 -18.07 12.76 -5.47
N SER A 181 -17.64 11.68 -4.83
CA SER A 181 -18.52 10.60 -4.39
C SER A 181 -17.99 9.99 -3.10
N MET A 182 -18.89 9.78 -2.15
CA MET A 182 -18.60 9.14 -0.87
C MET A 182 -19.66 8.07 -0.59
N LEU A 183 -19.21 6.85 -0.29
CA LEU A 183 -20.03 5.77 0.23
C LEU A 183 -19.42 5.24 1.52
N ILE A 184 -20.21 5.23 2.59
CA ILE A 184 -19.79 4.73 3.91
C ILE A 184 -20.85 3.75 4.37
N ASN A 185 -20.43 2.53 4.70
CA ASN A 185 -21.31 1.47 5.16
C ASN A 185 -20.67 0.72 6.34
N THR A 186 -21.33 0.71 7.49
CA THR A 186 -20.95 -0.08 8.65
C THR A 186 -21.98 -1.18 8.85
N LYS A 187 -21.53 -2.45 8.80
CA LYS A 187 -22.38 -3.63 8.99
C LYS A 187 -21.99 -4.36 10.26
N HIS A 188 -22.99 -4.73 11.04
CA HIS A 188 -22.87 -5.66 12.17
C HIS A 188 -23.37 -7.05 11.74
N PRO A 189 -22.84 -8.15 12.30
CA PRO A 189 -23.42 -9.47 12.11
C PRO A 189 -24.86 -9.46 12.66
N PRO A 190 -25.80 -10.16 12.02
CA PRO A 190 -27.13 -10.34 12.59
C PRO A 190 -26.99 -11.00 13.96
N LEU A 191 -27.63 -10.42 14.98
CA LEU A 191 -27.67 -10.98 16.31
C LEU A 191 -28.38 -12.34 16.21
N LEU A 192 -27.66 -13.45 16.37
CA LEU A 192 -28.27 -14.74 16.63
C LEU A 192 -28.89 -14.67 18.02
N VAL A 193 -30.15 -14.28 18.09
CA VAL A 193 -30.93 -14.31 19.33
C VAL A 193 -31.14 -15.79 19.68
N PRO A 194 -30.73 -16.27 20.88
CA PRO A 194 -31.08 -17.61 21.29
C PRO A 194 -32.60 -17.69 21.34
N ILE A 195 -33.19 -18.63 20.59
CA ILE A 195 -34.60 -18.98 20.75
C ILE A 195 -34.69 -19.58 22.15
N ILE A 196 -35.14 -18.79 23.12
CA ILE A 196 -35.47 -19.29 24.44
C ILE A 196 -36.79 -20.03 24.25
N SER A 197 -36.74 -21.35 24.05
CA SER A 197 -37.92 -22.19 24.13
C SER A 197 -38.38 -22.20 25.59
N SER A 198 -39.44 -21.43 25.88
CA SER A 198 -40.15 -21.47 27.14
C SER A 198 -40.87 -22.81 27.28
N THR A 199 -40.41 -23.64 28.21
CA THR A 199 -41.19 -24.76 28.79
C THR A 199 -41.73 -24.34 30.13
#